data_AF-A0A2N1WCJ3-F1
#
_entry.id   AF-A0A2N1WCJ3-F1
#
_cell.length_a   1.000
_cell.length_b   1.000
_cell.length_c   1.000
_cell.angle_alpha   90.00
_cell.angle_beta   90.00
_cell.angle_gamma   90.00
#
_symmetry.space_group_name_H-M   'P 1'
#
loop_
_entity.id
_entity.type
_entity.pdbx_description
1 polymer ?
#
loop_
_entity_poly.entity_id
_entity_poly.type
_entity_poly.pdbx_seq_one_letter_code
_entity_poly.pdbx_strand_id
1 'polypeptide(L)'
;RHNIGADNLNVPESLLDMLRSLKAAGYKTGELPANGKALLDMLQASGVNLPEDRQALQAMSKQVQTLGADDYEKWFKTLPASVQAEMVNGPLGALQQLMQDQAATIATLSSASDRRARIALLQQRMHNTVSDLQHALDGLRHKGRTRALDLLAQLEVAYQGVLDMLAKGEAPQWQNSKQLSQALIAMQIEGIRGWGAAPGKVMVWEGRQLIPGVRFGNVFLGPQPPRGWELNEELLHANMSFPPPHQYLGFYHYLQSVFKADALVHVGRHSTYEFLPKRSAGLSESDYPSLVAGDLPGIYPYIVDGVGEGIQAKRRGLAVMVDHLTPPLAITELYDDLLELRQLIESAEAATDDHTRGEAVQTLRRKIDTMGLRDELTASMDEELKVRGIGFDDIDEALLLHEVGHYLTKLQEDFMPLGLHVFGRGWSRDAIDTMMKSMLD
;
A
#
# COMPACT_ATOMS: atom_id res chain seq x y z
N ARG A 1 15.97 3.71 -5.41
CA ARG A 1 14.59 3.21 -5.64
C ARG A 1 13.81 4.29 -6.37
N HIS A 2 13.22 4.00 -7.52
CA HIS A 2 12.33 4.94 -8.22
C HIS A 2 10.94 4.87 -7.55
N ASN A 3 10.70 5.73 -6.56
CA ASN A 3 9.46 5.72 -5.76
C ASN A 3 8.37 6.66 -6.34
N ILE A 4 8.46 6.99 -7.63
CA ILE A 4 7.54 7.91 -8.31
C ILE A 4 7.03 7.19 -9.54
N GLY A 5 5.83 6.62 -9.42
CA GLY A 5 5.18 5.83 -10.45
C GLY A 5 3.75 5.50 -10.04
N ALA A 6 2.96 5.08 -11.00
CA ALA A 6 1.61 4.61 -10.80
C ALA A 6 1.30 3.56 -11.86
N ASP A 7 0.40 2.64 -11.51
CA ASP A 7 0.00 1.56 -12.40
C ASP A 7 -0.42 2.09 -13.77
N ASN A 8 0.25 1.61 -14.82
CA ASN A 8 -0.02 1.91 -16.22
C ASN A 8 -0.11 3.42 -16.59
N LEU A 9 0.47 4.30 -15.77
CA LEU A 9 0.45 5.75 -15.95
C LEU A 9 1.87 6.33 -15.97
N ASN A 10 2.16 7.14 -16.98
CA ASN A 10 3.38 7.93 -17.05
C ASN A 10 3.22 9.17 -16.16
N VAL A 11 3.53 8.99 -14.88
CA VAL A 11 3.37 10.02 -13.84
C VAL A 11 4.13 11.32 -14.17
N PRO A 12 5.43 11.31 -14.56
CA PRO A 12 6.15 12.55 -14.85
C PRO A 12 5.54 13.35 -16.00
N GLU A 13 5.17 12.72 -17.12
CA GLU A 13 4.53 13.41 -18.24
C GLU A 13 3.12 13.91 -17.87
N SER A 14 2.35 13.11 -17.13
CA SER A 14 1.01 13.48 -16.67
C SER A 14 1.06 14.70 -15.74
N LEU A 15 1.97 14.71 -14.76
CA LEU A 15 2.17 15.85 -13.85
C LEU A 15 2.60 17.11 -14.61
N LEU A 16 3.49 16.97 -15.60
CA LEU A 16 3.93 18.09 -16.41
C LEU A 16 2.78 18.69 -17.23
N ASP A 17 1.94 17.85 -17.82
CA ASP A 17 0.77 18.31 -18.58
C ASP A 17 -0.28 18.95 -17.68
N MET A 18 -0.48 18.44 -16.46
CA MET A 18 -1.30 19.09 -15.44
C MET A 18 -0.74 20.49 -15.09
N LEU A 19 0.57 20.61 -14.84
CA LEU A 19 1.22 21.90 -14.56
C LEU A 19 1.08 22.90 -15.72
N ARG A 20 1.24 22.44 -16.96
CA ARG A 20 1.05 23.25 -18.17
C ARG A 20 -0.40 23.71 -18.32
N SER A 21 -1.35 22.82 -18.08
CA SER A 21 -2.79 23.12 -18.12
C SER A 21 -3.18 24.13 -17.04
N LEU A 22 -2.68 23.96 -15.81
CA LEU A 22 -2.85 24.93 -14.73
C LEU A 22 -2.26 26.30 -15.12
N LYS A 23 -1.05 26.33 -15.68
CA LYS A 23 -0.43 27.58 -16.14
C LYS A 23 -1.28 28.28 -17.22
N ALA A 24 -1.77 27.51 -18.19
CA ALA A 24 -2.65 28.03 -19.26
C ALA A 24 -3.99 28.55 -18.71
N ALA A 25 -4.52 27.93 -17.65
CA ALA A 25 -5.71 28.36 -16.93
C ALA A 25 -5.47 29.57 -15.98
N GLY A 26 -4.25 30.11 -15.93
CA GLY A 26 -3.92 31.32 -15.16
C GLY A 26 -3.40 31.05 -13.74
N TYR A 27 -3.15 29.80 -13.36
CA TYR A 27 -2.52 29.50 -12.07
C TYR A 27 -1.05 29.95 -12.06
N LYS A 28 -0.59 30.43 -10.90
CA LYS A 28 0.79 30.84 -10.70
C LYS A 28 1.68 29.61 -10.52
N THR A 29 2.31 29.15 -11.59
CA THR A 29 3.22 27.98 -11.55
C THR A 29 4.71 28.36 -11.68
N GLY A 30 5.02 29.58 -12.12
CA GLY A 30 6.39 29.99 -12.39
C GLY A 30 6.95 29.34 -13.66
N GLU A 31 8.26 29.09 -13.67
CA GLU A 31 8.93 28.36 -14.76
C GLU A 31 8.69 26.86 -14.62
N LEU A 32 8.34 26.22 -15.73
CA LEU A 32 8.06 24.79 -15.78
C LEU A 32 9.22 24.07 -16.46
N PRO A 33 9.51 22.82 -16.08
CA PRO A 33 10.56 22.02 -16.71
C PRO A 33 10.22 21.73 -18.18
N ALA A 34 11.26 21.51 -18.98
CA ALA A 34 11.12 21.35 -20.43
C ALA A 34 10.37 20.07 -20.83
N ASN A 35 10.53 18.99 -20.08
CA ASN A 35 9.95 17.66 -20.35
C ASN A 35 9.79 16.86 -19.05
N GLY A 36 9.09 15.72 -19.11
CA GLY A 36 8.83 14.87 -17.94
C GLY A 36 10.11 14.33 -17.31
N LYS A 37 11.18 14.12 -18.09
CA LYS A 37 12.48 13.72 -17.55
C LYS A 37 13.06 14.80 -16.64
N ALA A 38 13.08 16.07 -17.06
CA ALA A 38 13.56 17.15 -16.23
C ALA A 38 12.73 17.32 -14.95
N LEU A 39 11.40 17.12 -15.02
CA LEU A 39 10.56 17.10 -13.82
C LEU A 39 10.92 15.92 -12.89
N LEU A 40 11.14 14.73 -13.46
CA LEU A 40 11.54 13.55 -12.71
C LEU A 40 12.89 13.76 -12.02
N ASP A 41 13.88 14.34 -12.71
CA ASP A 41 15.20 14.64 -12.15
C ASP A 41 15.07 15.59 -10.94
N MET A 42 14.21 16.63 -11.03
CA MET A 42 13.92 17.52 -9.90
C MET A 42 13.29 16.76 -8.73
N LEU A 43 12.29 15.92 -8.99
CA LEU A 43 11.62 15.13 -7.95
C LEU A 43 12.55 14.07 -7.33
N GLN A 44 13.48 13.50 -8.08
CA GLN A 44 14.47 12.57 -7.53
C GLN A 44 15.49 13.28 -6.63
N ALA A 45 15.78 14.55 -6.90
CA ALA A 45 16.69 15.35 -6.08
C ALA A 45 16.08 15.79 -4.74
N SER A 46 14.80 16.17 -4.72
CA SER A 46 14.18 16.79 -3.53
C SER A 46 12.87 16.14 -3.05
N GLY A 47 12.33 15.19 -3.79
CA GLY A 47 11.06 14.50 -3.56
C GLY A 47 11.24 13.00 -3.32
N VAL A 48 12.19 12.63 -2.46
CA VAL A 48 12.44 11.25 -2.04
C VAL A 48 12.46 11.12 -0.52
N ASN A 49 11.96 10.00 0.01
CA ASN A 49 11.98 9.71 1.45
C ASN A 49 13.20 8.82 1.77
N LEU A 50 14.12 9.34 2.60
CA LEU A 50 15.40 8.72 2.95
C LEU A 50 15.71 8.78 4.46
N PRO A 51 14.81 8.32 5.36
CA PRO A 51 14.94 8.51 6.81
C PRO A 51 16.12 7.76 7.47
N GLU A 52 16.74 6.77 6.83
CA GLU A 52 17.93 6.07 7.35
C GLU A 52 19.25 6.74 6.95
N ASP A 53 19.23 7.63 5.96
CA ASP A 53 20.43 8.28 5.44
C ASP A 53 20.61 9.67 6.07
N ARG A 54 21.39 9.74 7.16
CA ARG A 54 21.63 11.02 7.85
C ARG A 54 22.33 12.06 6.98
N GLN A 55 23.19 11.65 6.04
CA GLN A 55 23.86 12.61 5.15
C GLN A 55 22.86 13.17 4.14
N ALA A 56 21.99 12.32 3.58
CA ALA A 56 20.90 12.78 2.73
C ALA A 56 19.94 13.70 3.48
N LEU A 57 19.55 13.38 4.73
CA LEU A 57 18.71 14.25 5.55
C LEU A 57 19.33 15.64 5.75
N GLN A 58 20.64 15.71 6.03
CA GLN A 58 21.36 16.98 6.17
C GLN A 58 21.42 17.76 4.85
N ALA A 59 21.60 17.09 3.72
CA ALA A 59 21.60 17.74 2.41
C ALA A 59 20.20 18.27 2.05
N MET A 60 19.18 17.43 2.25
CA MET A 60 17.78 17.76 2.00
C MET A 60 17.28 18.89 2.89
N SER A 61 17.69 18.96 4.15
CA SER A 61 17.23 20.01 5.08
C SER A 61 17.54 21.44 4.61
N LYS A 62 18.49 21.60 3.67
CA LYS A 62 18.84 22.87 3.03
C LYS A 62 18.05 23.16 1.75
N GLN A 63 17.34 22.17 1.21
CA GLN A 63 16.71 22.22 -0.11
C GLN A 63 15.18 22.05 -0.07
N VAL A 64 14.67 21.30 0.91
CA VAL A 64 13.24 20.98 1.01
C VAL A 64 12.52 21.83 2.05
N GLN A 65 11.19 21.84 1.98
CA GLN A 65 10.36 22.52 2.96
C GLN A 65 10.44 21.80 4.31
N THR A 66 10.23 22.51 5.41
CA THR A 66 10.32 21.91 6.75
C THR A 66 9.19 22.35 7.66
N LEU A 67 8.81 21.47 8.58
CA LEU A 67 7.85 21.72 9.66
C LEU A 67 8.59 21.65 11.00
N GLY A 68 8.49 22.69 11.82
CA GLY A 68 9.13 22.71 13.14
C GLY A 68 8.49 21.70 14.11
N ALA A 69 9.29 21.11 14.99
CA ALA A 69 8.78 20.19 16.02
C ALA A 69 7.67 20.82 16.88
N ASP A 70 7.88 22.07 17.33
CA ASP A 70 6.91 22.76 18.19
C ASP A 70 5.57 23.00 17.47
N ASP A 71 5.62 23.38 16.19
CA ASP A 71 4.43 23.58 15.36
C ASP A 71 3.67 22.27 15.17
N TYR A 72 4.39 21.19 14.81
CA TYR A 72 3.81 19.87 14.68
C TYR A 72 3.23 19.35 15.99
N GLU A 73 3.95 19.49 17.10
CA GLU A 73 3.52 18.99 18.41
C GLU A 73 2.28 19.75 18.91
N LYS A 74 2.22 21.07 18.68
CA LYS A 74 1.04 21.88 19.00
C LYS A 74 -0.20 21.39 18.26
N TRP A 75 -0.08 21.10 16.96
CA TRP A 75 -1.17 20.53 16.18
C TRP A 75 -1.50 19.09 16.60
N PHE A 76 -0.48 18.25 16.80
CA PHE A 76 -0.67 16.85 17.19
C PHE A 76 -1.45 16.72 18.50
N LYS A 77 -1.23 17.63 19.46
CA LYS A 77 -1.97 17.71 20.72
C LYS A 77 -3.46 18.04 20.56
N THR A 78 -3.90 18.58 19.41
CA THR A 78 -5.32 18.84 19.14
C THR A 78 -6.06 17.61 18.59
N LEU A 79 -5.35 16.57 18.18
CA LEU A 79 -5.97 15.34 17.68
C LEU A 79 -6.65 14.56 18.81
N PRO A 80 -7.60 13.66 18.53
CA PRO A 80 -8.21 12.81 19.55
C PRO A 80 -7.15 12.04 20.36
N ALA A 81 -7.35 11.92 21.68
CA ALA A 81 -6.39 11.28 22.58
C ALA A 81 -6.05 9.83 22.15
N SER A 82 -7.01 9.12 21.57
CA SER A 82 -6.81 7.77 21.04
C SER A 82 -5.85 7.73 19.85
N VAL A 83 -5.88 8.74 18.97
CA VAL A 83 -4.94 8.89 17.86
C VAL A 83 -3.55 9.23 18.39
N GLN A 84 -3.46 10.16 19.36
CA GLN A 84 -2.20 10.51 19.98
C GLN A 84 -1.54 9.29 20.64
N ALA A 85 -2.32 8.55 21.45
CA ALA A 85 -1.85 7.34 22.11
C ALA A 85 -1.44 6.25 21.12
N GLU A 86 -2.20 6.08 20.04
CA GLU A 86 -1.85 5.10 19.00
C GLU A 86 -0.57 5.44 18.27
N MET A 87 -0.40 6.69 17.85
CA MET A 87 0.82 7.12 17.17
C MET A 87 2.05 6.98 18.06
N VAL A 88 1.93 7.32 19.35
CA VAL A 88 3.07 7.28 20.27
C VAL A 88 3.40 5.84 20.70
N ASN A 89 2.39 5.05 21.03
CA ASN A 89 2.52 3.76 21.73
C ASN A 89 1.93 2.58 20.95
N GLY A 90 1.59 2.78 19.67
CA GLY A 90 1.06 1.77 18.78
C GLY A 90 -0.38 1.36 19.10
N PRO A 91 -0.85 0.25 18.51
CA PRO A 91 -2.23 -0.23 18.70
C PRO A 91 -2.59 -0.48 20.17
N LEU A 92 -1.61 -0.87 20.99
CA LEU A 92 -1.78 -1.06 22.43
C LEU A 92 -2.05 0.25 23.16
N GLY A 93 -1.40 1.34 22.76
CA GLY A 93 -1.70 2.68 23.27
C GLY A 93 -3.14 3.10 22.96
N ALA A 94 -3.59 2.83 21.73
CA ALA A 94 -4.96 3.10 21.31
C ALA A 94 -5.99 2.32 22.14
N LEU A 95 -5.72 1.02 22.35
CA LEU A 95 -6.58 0.14 23.13
C LEU A 95 -6.63 0.60 24.60
N GLN A 96 -5.48 0.91 25.21
CA GLN A 96 -5.41 1.42 26.57
C GLN A 96 -6.24 2.70 26.75
N GLN A 97 -6.10 3.65 25.83
CA GLN A 97 -6.86 4.91 25.86
C GLN A 97 -8.36 4.65 25.70
N LEU A 98 -8.75 3.81 24.73
CA LEU A 98 -10.15 3.44 24.50
C LEU A 98 -10.77 2.79 25.75
N MET A 99 -10.06 1.84 26.37
CA MET A 99 -10.53 1.15 27.57
C MET A 99 -10.79 2.15 28.71
N GLN A 100 -9.91 3.15 28.89
CA GLN A 100 -10.06 4.18 29.92
C GLN A 100 -11.23 5.12 29.66
N ASP A 101 -11.37 5.62 28.43
CA ASP A 101 -12.45 6.54 28.06
C ASP A 101 -13.82 5.87 28.18
N GLN A 102 -13.91 4.61 27.76
CA GLN A 102 -15.15 3.83 27.85
C GLN A 102 -15.46 3.43 29.29
N ALA A 103 -14.47 3.09 30.11
CA ALA A 103 -14.68 2.82 31.53
C ALA A 103 -15.26 4.04 32.27
N ALA A 104 -14.73 5.24 32.00
CA ALA A 104 -15.26 6.48 32.57
C ALA A 104 -16.73 6.71 32.16
N THR A 105 -17.06 6.44 30.90
CA THR A 105 -18.44 6.54 30.40
C THR A 105 -19.35 5.51 31.09
N ILE A 106 -18.91 4.25 31.18
CA ILE A 106 -19.66 3.14 31.81
C ILE A 106 -19.96 3.45 33.28
N ALA A 107 -19.00 4.03 34.00
CA ALA A 107 -19.16 4.41 35.40
C ALA A 107 -20.28 5.43 35.64
N THR A 108 -20.62 6.26 34.64
CA THR A 108 -21.72 7.24 34.75
C THR A 108 -23.11 6.67 34.43
N LEU A 109 -23.19 5.45 33.89
CA LEU A 109 -24.47 4.85 33.50
C LEU A 109 -25.22 4.34 34.74
N SER A 110 -26.44 4.82 34.94
CA SER A 110 -27.32 4.39 36.03
C SER A 110 -27.86 2.97 35.82
N SER A 111 -28.19 2.62 34.57
CA SER A 111 -28.78 1.34 34.20
C SER A 111 -27.75 0.20 34.19
N ALA A 112 -28.04 -0.86 34.94
CA ALA A 112 -27.23 -2.08 34.95
C ALA A 112 -27.30 -2.88 33.64
N SER A 113 -28.37 -2.75 32.86
CA SER A 113 -28.42 -3.34 31.51
C SER A 113 -27.49 -2.61 30.56
N ASP A 114 -27.48 -1.28 30.62
CA ASP A 114 -26.72 -0.44 29.69
C ASP A 114 -25.22 -0.57 29.97
N ARG A 115 -24.83 -0.63 31.26
CA ARG A 115 -23.46 -0.98 31.65
C ARG A 115 -23.03 -2.31 31.07
N ARG A 116 -23.84 -3.37 31.22
CA ARG A 116 -23.53 -4.70 30.68
C ARG A 116 -23.39 -4.69 29.16
N ALA A 117 -24.31 -4.03 28.44
CA ALA A 117 -24.24 -3.91 26.99
C ALA A 117 -22.96 -3.18 26.54
N ARG A 118 -22.59 -2.08 27.21
CA ARG A 118 -21.39 -1.31 26.86
C ARG A 118 -20.09 -2.06 27.20
N ILE A 119 -20.06 -2.77 28.32
CA ILE A 119 -18.94 -3.66 28.69
C ILE A 119 -18.77 -4.75 27.64
N ALA A 120 -19.85 -5.38 27.18
CA ALA A 120 -19.76 -6.42 26.15
C ALA A 120 -19.16 -5.91 24.82
N LEU A 121 -19.56 -4.72 24.37
CA LEU A 121 -18.98 -4.08 23.19
C LEU A 121 -17.49 -3.76 23.38
N LEU A 122 -17.11 -3.25 24.56
CA LEU A 122 -15.72 -2.94 24.87
C LEU A 122 -14.87 -4.22 24.95
N GLN A 123 -15.41 -5.29 25.55
CA GLN A 123 -14.79 -6.59 25.61
C GLN A 123 -14.53 -7.16 24.21
N GLN A 124 -15.54 -7.12 23.33
CA GLN A 124 -15.39 -7.58 21.95
C GLN A 124 -14.31 -6.79 21.20
N ARG A 125 -14.28 -5.46 21.36
CA ARG A 125 -13.26 -4.63 20.72
C ARG A 125 -11.85 -4.94 21.23
N MET A 126 -11.72 -5.20 22.53
CA MET A 126 -10.46 -5.60 23.17
C MET A 126 -9.98 -6.95 22.64
N HIS A 127 -10.83 -7.97 22.60
CA HIS A 127 -10.49 -9.30 22.06
C HIS A 127 -10.06 -9.22 20.58
N ASN A 128 -10.81 -8.50 19.74
CA ASN A 128 -10.45 -8.33 18.33
C ASN A 128 -9.06 -7.68 18.18
N THR A 129 -8.78 -6.63 18.95
CA THR A 129 -7.49 -5.94 18.89
C THR A 129 -6.34 -6.85 19.36
N VAL A 130 -6.57 -7.64 20.41
CA VAL A 130 -5.59 -8.61 20.90
C VAL A 130 -5.35 -9.71 19.86
N SER A 131 -6.41 -10.24 19.25
CA SER A 131 -6.34 -11.25 18.19
C SER A 131 -5.56 -10.74 16.97
N ASP A 132 -5.83 -9.52 16.51
CA ASP A 132 -5.12 -8.91 15.39
C ASP A 132 -3.61 -8.76 15.68
N LEU A 133 -3.27 -8.40 16.93
CA LEU A 133 -1.89 -8.28 17.37
C LEU A 133 -1.20 -9.64 17.55
N GLN A 134 -1.92 -10.67 17.99
CA GLN A 134 -1.41 -12.04 18.05
C GLN A 134 -1.06 -12.53 16.64
N HIS A 135 -1.98 -12.37 15.67
CA HIS A 135 -1.71 -12.71 14.27
C HIS A 135 -0.53 -11.93 13.69
N ALA A 136 -0.43 -10.63 13.99
CA ALA A 136 0.72 -9.82 13.60
C ALA A 136 2.04 -10.36 14.16
N LEU A 137 2.05 -10.72 15.45
CA LEU A 137 3.20 -11.32 16.11
C LEU A 137 3.55 -12.70 15.56
N ASP A 138 2.56 -13.49 15.14
CA ASP A 138 2.76 -14.81 14.59
C ASP A 138 3.47 -14.80 13.24
N GLY A 139 3.18 -13.80 12.40
CA GLY A 139 3.85 -13.56 11.13
C GLY A 139 5.29 -13.03 11.27
N LEU A 140 5.71 -12.58 12.46
CA LEU A 140 7.02 -11.94 12.66
C LEU A 140 8.11 -12.93 13.09
N ARG A 141 9.25 -12.89 12.38
CA ARG A 141 10.48 -13.58 12.78
C ARG A 141 11.29 -12.73 13.77
N HIS A 142 10.85 -12.67 15.03
CA HIS A 142 11.50 -11.88 16.08
C HIS A 142 11.90 -12.73 17.30
N LYS A 143 13.11 -12.53 17.85
CA LYS A 143 13.62 -13.30 19.01
C LYS A 143 12.76 -13.13 20.27
N GLY A 144 12.11 -11.97 20.41
CA GLY A 144 11.20 -11.68 21.51
C GLY A 144 9.76 -12.17 21.32
N ARG A 145 9.42 -12.83 20.19
CA ARG A 145 8.03 -13.19 19.87
C ARG A 145 7.31 -13.95 20.99
N THR A 146 7.91 -15.02 21.51
CA THR A 146 7.30 -15.83 22.58
C THR A 146 6.98 -14.99 23.82
N ARG A 147 7.90 -14.10 24.22
CA ARG A 147 7.68 -13.20 25.35
C ARG A 147 6.60 -12.16 25.05
N ALA A 148 6.52 -11.67 23.82
CA ALA A 148 5.50 -10.71 23.42
C ALA A 148 4.10 -11.35 23.44
N LEU A 149 3.96 -12.57 22.94
CA LEU A 149 2.70 -13.32 23.01
C LEU A 149 2.27 -13.58 24.47
N ASP A 150 3.21 -13.96 25.34
CA ASP A 150 2.96 -14.13 26.77
C ASP A 150 2.50 -12.84 27.46
N LEU A 151 3.20 -11.73 27.23
CA LEU A 151 2.80 -10.42 27.76
C LEU A 151 1.45 -9.94 27.22
N LEU A 152 1.15 -10.23 25.95
CA LEU A 152 -0.12 -9.88 25.32
C LEU A 152 -1.29 -10.67 25.94
N ALA A 153 -1.10 -11.97 26.20
CA ALA A 153 -2.08 -12.79 26.93
C ALA A 153 -2.29 -12.30 28.37
N GLN A 154 -1.22 -11.92 29.08
CA GLN A 154 -1.32 -11.32 30.41
C GLN A 154 -2.07 -9.98 30.38
N LEU A 155 -1.84 -9.18 29.33
CA LEU A 155 -2.51 -7.89 29.14
C LEU A 155 -4.01 -8.06 28.89
N GLU A 156 -4.41 -9.05 28.09
CA GLU A 156 -5.81 -9.43 27.87
C GLU A 156 -6.50 -9.79 29.19
N VAL A 157 -5.88 -10.65 30.00
CA VAL A 157 -6.38 -11.00 31.34
C VAL A 157 -6.49 -9.75 32.24
N ALA A 158 -5.50 -8.86 32.21
CA ALA A 158 -5.54 -7.63 32.98
C ALA A 158 -6.70 -6.71 32.55
N TYR A 159 -6.98 -6.61 31.25
CA TYR A 159 -8.15 -5.87 30.77
C TYR A 159 -9.47 -6.54 31.15
N GLN A 160 -9.55 -7.87 31.07
CA GLN A 160 -10.75 -8.59 31.51
C GLN A 160 -11.04 -8.33 33.00
N GLY A 161 -10.00 -8.34 33.85
CA GLY A 161 -10.15 -7.97 35.27
C GLY A 161 -10.72 -6.56 35.47
N VAL A 162 -10.31 -5.58 34.64
CA VAL A 162 -10.89 -4.23 34.68
C VAL A 162 -12.36 -4.23 34.29
N LEU A 163 -12.75 -4.98 33.25
CA LEU A 163 -14.14 -5.10 32.82
C LEU A 163 -15.02 -5.75 33.89
N ASP A 164 -14.49 -6.75 34.60
CA ASP A 164 -15.18 -7.42 35.70
C ASP A 164 -15.42 -6.47 36.89
N MET A 165 -14.45 -5.60 37.20
CA MET A 165 -14.62 -4.54 38.19
C MET A 165 -15.73 -3.56 37.79
N LEU A 166 -15.72 -3.10 36.52
CA LEU A 166 -16.76 -2.21 35.99
C LEU A 166 -18.15 -2.85 36.04
N ALA A 167 -18.25 -4.16 35.76
CA ALA A 167 -19.50 -4.90 35.85
C ALA A 167 -20.07 -4.92 37.27
N LYS A 168 -19.20 -4.96 38.29
CA LYS A 168 -19.55 -4.88 39.71
C LYS A 168 -19.79 -3.45 40.22
N GLY A 169 -19.53 -2.43 39.39
CA GLY A 169 -19.61 -1.02 39.79
C GLY A 169 -18.41 -0.55 40.63
N GLU A 170 -17.31 -1.30 40.58
CA GLU A 170 -16.06 -0.97 41.27
C GLU A 170 -15.20 -0.03 40.41
N ALA A 171 -14.31 0.74 41.06
CA ALA A 171 -13.39 1.62 40.36
C ALA A 171 -12.32 0.81 39.59
N PRO A 172 -12.08 1.09 38.29
CA PRO A 172 -11.15 0.32 37.49
C PRO A 172 -9.69 0.55 37.91
N GLN A 173 -8.89 -0.52 37.95
CA GLN A 173 -7.46 -0.44 38.26
C GLN A 173 -6.60 -0.66 37.01
N TRP A 174 -5.83 0.37 36.63
CA TRP A 174 -5.05 0.38 35.39
C TRP A 174 -3.56 0.09 35.55
N GLN A 175 -3.07 -0.05 36.79
CA GLN A 175 -1.62 -0.13 37.04
C GLN A 175 -0.99 -1.33 36.33
N ASN A 176 -1.62 -2.51 36.44
CA ASN A 176 -1.11 -3.74 35.84
C ASN A 176 -1.15 -3.69 34.29
N SER A 177 -2.28 -3.29 33.70
CA SER A 177 -2.41 -3.17 32.24
C SER A 177 -1.46 -2.14 31.64
N LYS A 178 -1.23 -1.01 32.33
CA LYS A 178 -0.21 -0.02 31.94
C LYS A 178 1.21 -0.61 31.97
N GLN A 179 1.57 -1.34 33.02
CA GLN A 179 2.90 -1.96 33.13
C GLN A 179 3.13 -3.01 32.03
N LEU A 180 2.13 -3.85 31.75
CA LEU A 180 2.21 -4.86 30.69
C LEU A 180 2.28 -4.23 29.29
N SER A 181 1.46 -3.22 29.02
CA SER A 181 1.50 -2.45 27.77
C SER A 181 2.87 -1.79 27.57
N GLN A 182 3.41 -1.15 28.60
CA GLN A 182 4.75 -0.54 28.56
C GLN A 182 5.86 -1.58 28.35
N ALA A 183 5.75 -2.76 28.98
CA ALA A 183 6.69 -3.85 28.78
C ALA A 183 6.70 -4.33 27.32
N LEU A 184 5.52 -4.48 26.69
CA LEU A 184 5.40 -4.82 25.27
C LEU A 184 6.02 -3.75 24.36
N ILE A 185 5.72 -2.48 24.61
CA ILE A 185 6.28 -1.35 23.84
C ILE A 185 7.81 -1.30 23.98
N ALA A 186 8.33 -1.57 25.18
CA ALA A 186 9.77 -1.60 25.46
C ALA A 186 10.51 -2.73 24.72
N MET A 187 9.81 -3.76 24.23
CA MET A 187 10.41 -4.80 23.38
C MET A 187 10.78 -4.29 21.99
N GLN A 188 10.35 -3.07 21.62
CA GLN A 188 10.65 -2.41 20.35
C GLN A 188 10.26 -3.25 19.12
N ILE A 189 9.20 -4.04 19.23
CA ILE A 189 8.64 -4.77 18.08
C ILE A 189 7.96 -3.76 17.15
N GLU A 190 8.37 -3.76 15.89
CA GLU A 190 7.86 -2.88 14.84
C GLU A 190 6.34 -3.04 14.68
N GLY A 191 5.66 -1.93 14.40
CA GLY A 191 4.20 -1.86 14.33
C GLY A 191 3.50 -1.87 15.70
N ILE A 192 4.00 -2.64 16.67
CA ILE A 192 3.40 -2.73 18.02
C ILE A 192 3.79 -1.53 18.88
N ARG A 193 5.04 -1.07 18.80
CA ARG A 193 5.59 -0.03 19.70
C ARG A 193 5.12 1.40 19.39
N GLY A 194 4.47 1.63 18.25
CA GLY A 194 4.20 2.98 17.73
C GLY A 194 5.45 3.69 17.24
N TRP A 195 5.37 5.01 17.10
CA TRP A 195 6.42 5.86 16.52
C TRP A 195 7.11 6.76 17.56
N GLY A 196 6.79 6.61 18.84
CA GLY A 196 7.33 7.40 19.94
C GLY A 196 6.74 8.81 20.02
N ALA A 197 7.33 9.68 20.83
CA ALA A 197 6.83 11.05 20.96
C ALA A 197 7.00 11.85 19.67
N ALA A 198 6.06 12.76 19.40
CA ALA A 198 6.19 13.77 18.35
C ALA A 198 7.51 14.55 18.51
N PRO A 199 8.20 14.93 17.42
CA PRO A 199 7.82 14.78 16.01
C PRO A 199 8.19 13.40 15.40
N GLY A 200 8.54 12.42 16.22
CA GLY A 200 9.07 11.13 15.77
C GLY A 200 10.53 11.22 15.30
N LYS A 201 10.96 10.20 14.55
CA LYS A 201 12.34 10.09 14.02
C LYS A 201 12.42 10.05 12.49
N VAL A 202 11.34 9.63 11.83
CA VAL A 202 11.30 9.46 10.38
C VAL A 202 11.35 10.83 9.70
N MET A 203 12.36 11.03 8.84
CA MET A 203 12.59 12.29 8.11
C MET A 203 12.65 13.52 9.03
N VAL A 204 13.29 13.38 10.20
CA VAL A 204 13.54 14.48 11.14
C VAL A 204 15.02 14.83 11.17
N TRP A 205 15.34 16.11 10.97
CA TRP A 205 16.69 16.66 11.11
C TRP A 205 16.66 17.88 12.03
N GLU A 206 17.50 17.90 13.07
CA GLU A 206 17.63 19.02 14.03
C GLU A 206 16.28 19.55 14.55
N GLY A 207 15.35 18.64 14.91
CA GLY A 207 14.03 19.02 15.43
C GLY A 207 13.07 19.56 14.38
N ARG A 208 13.32 19.36 13.09
CA ARG A 208 12.43 19.73 12.00
C ARG A 208 12.08 18.51 11.17
N GLN A 209 10.80 18.31 10.88
CA GLN A 209 10.37 17.34 9.88
C GLN A 209 10.67 17.88 8.49
N LEU A 210 11.33 17.08 7.67
CA LEU A 210 11.59 17.39 6.27
C LEU A 210 10.36 17.01 5.44
N ILE A 211 9.95 17.90 4.55
CA ILE A 211 8.81 17.74 3.65
C ILE A 211 9.34 17.67 2.21
N PRO A 212 9.64 16.46 1.69
CA PRO A 212 10.17 16.29 0.35
C PRO A 212 9.19 16.75 -0.72
N GLY A 213 9.69 17.45 -1.73
CA GLY A 213 8.90 17.92 -2.86
C GLY A 213 9.57 19.06 -3.63
N VAL A 214 8.86 19.52 -4.66
CA VAL A 214 9.23 20.63 -5.54
C VAL A 214 8.06 21.60 -5.58
N ARG A 215 8.35 22.90 -5.57
CA ARG A 215 7.34 23.96 -5.61
C ARG A 215 7.42 24.74 -6.92
N PHE A 216 6.29 24.83 -7.59
CA PHE A 216 6.05 25.61 -8.81
C PHE A 216 5.05 26.71 -8.50
N GLY A 217 5.54 27.88 -8.07
CA GLY A 217 4.69 29.00 -7.64
C GLY A 217 3.74 28.60 -6.50
N ASN A 218 2.46 28.46 -6.79
CA ASN A 218 1.40 28.04 -5.86
C ASN A 218 1.03 26.55 -5.99
N VAL A 219 1.81 25.75 -6.72
CA VAL A 219 1.64 24.29 -6.82
C VAL A 219 2.80 23.61 -6.12
N PHE A 220 2.50 22.66 -5.23
CA PHE A 220 3.48 21.81 -4.57
C PHE A 220 3.32 20.37 -5.08
N LEU A 221 4.42 19.78 -5.54
CA LEU A 221 4.49 18.38 -5.94
C LEU A 221 5.40 17.65 -4.97
N GLY A 222 4.89 16.67 -4.24
CA GLY A 222 5.69 15.86 -3.31
C GLY A 222 5.23 14.40 -3.33
N PRO A 223 6.15 13.45 -3.13
CA PRO A 223 5.75 12.06 -2.93
C PRO A 223 4.92 11.95 -1.66
N GLN A 224 3.91 11.08 -1.66
CA GLN A 224 3.27 10.71 -0.42
C GLN A 224 4.30 10.02 0.50
N PRO A 225 4.37 10.37 1.79
CA PRO A 225 5.22 9.65 2.74
C PRO A 225 4.84 8.16 2.80
N PRO A 226 5.80 7.25 3.02
CA PRO A 226 5.49 5.83 3.14
C PRO A 226 4.60 5.58 4.37
N ARG A 227 3.60 4.71 4.21
CA ARG A 227 2.67 4.32 5.29
C ARG A 227 3.38 3.67 6.48
N GLY A 228 4.50 3.01 6.25
CA GLY A 228 5.39 2.48 7.28
C GLY A 228 6.82 2.44 6.72
N TRP A 229 7.79 2.68 7.58
CA TRP A 229 9.20 2.71 7.17
C TRP A 229 9.96 1.42 7.55
N GLU A 230 9.69 0.88 8.74
CA GLU A 230 10.39 -0.28 9.30
C GLU A 230 9.65 -1.59 9.06
N LEU A 231 8.43 -1.56 8.53
CA LEU A 231 7.57 -2.73 8.40
C LEU A 231 7.71 -3.38 7.02
N ASN A 232 7.74 -4.71 6.99
CA ASN A 232 7.63 -5.48 5.74
C ASN A 232 6.35 -5.06 4.99
N GLU A 233 6.46 -4.82 3.68
CA GLU A 233 5.36 -4.42 2.81
C GLU A 233 4.19 -5.41 2.90
N GLU A 234 4.44 -6.73 2.91
CA GLU A 234 3.41 -7.75 3.07
C GLU A 234 2.63 -7.59 4.39
N LEU A 235 3.33 -7.26 5.48
CA LEU A 235 2.69 -7.01 6.77
C LEU A 235 1.88 -5.71 6.77
N LEU A 236 2.30 -4.68 6.04
CA LEU A 236 1.53 -3.44 5.88
C LEU A 236 0.28 -3.63 5.02
N HIS A 237 0.36 -4.47 3.98
CA HIS A 237 -0.77 -4.80 3.12
C HIS A 237 -1.79 -5.70 3.83
N ALA A 238 -1.31 -6.68 4.61
CA ALA A 238 -2.17 -7.60 5.35
C ALA A 238 -2.72 -7.00 6.66
N ASN A 239 -2.09 -5.95 7.22
CA ASN A 239 -2.42 -5.46 8.56
C ASN A 239 -2.86 -3.98 8.58
N MET A 240 -4.13 -3.78 8.91
CA MET A 240 -4.77 -2.47 9.07
C MET A 240 -4.66 -1.91 10.50
N SER A 241 -3.78 -2.46 11.34
CA SER A 241 -3.67 -2.06 12.75
C SER A 241 -2.59 -1.01 12.98
N PHE A 242 -1.57 -0.92 12.13
CA PHE A 242 -0.40 -0.08 12.42
C PHE A 242 -0.61 1.38 12.01
N PRO A 243 -0.43 2.34 12.93
CA PRO A 243 -0.56 3.76 12.61
C PRO A 243 0.54 4.22 11.65
N PRO A 244 0.31 5.27 10.86
CA PRO A 244 1.36 5.86 10.03
C PRO A 244 2.41 6.60 10.87
N PRO A 245 3.64 6.81 10.37
CA PRO A 245 4.65 7.64 11.04
C PRO A 245 4.21 9.08 11.27
N HIS A 246 4.82 9.76 12.25
CA HIS A 246 4.63 11.20 12.46
C HIS A 246 4.89 12.05 11.20
N GLN A 247 5.86 11.65 10.37
CA GLN A 247 6.13 12.30 9.09
C GLN A 247 4.90 12.32 8.18
N TYR A 248 4.12 11.23 8.15
CA TYR A 248 2.95 11.11 7.29
C TYR A 248 1.91 12.17 7.65
N LEU A 249 1.55 12.23 8.93
CA LEU A 249 0.62 13.25 9.42
C LEU A 249 1.19 14.66 9.31
N GLY A 250 2.49 14.84 9.58
CA GLY A 250 3.17 16.12 9.45
C GLY A 250 3.19 16.67 8.03
N PHE A 251 3.34 15.78 7.03
CA PHE A 251 3.27 16.14 5.61
C PHE A 251 1.90 16.71 5.24
N TYR A 252 0.81 16.02 5.59
CA TYR A 252 -0.53 16.50 5.28
C TYR A 252 -0.92 17.73 6.10
N HIS A 253 -0.50 17.80 7.37
CA HIS A 253 -0.64 19.02 8.17
C HIS A 253 0.09 20.21 7.53
N TYR A 254 1.31 19.99 7.03
CA TYR A 254 2.04 21.02 6.29
C TYR A 254 1.25 21.48 5.06
N LEU A 255 0.71 20.55 4.26
CA LEU A 255 -0.09 20.91 3.08
C LEU A 255 -1.32 21.76 3.44
N GLN A 256 -2.04 21.36 4.48
CA GLN A 256 -3.28 22.03 4.92
C GLN A 256 -3.02 23.38 5.60
N SER A 257 -2.07 23.44 6.53
CA SER A 257 -1.96 24.57 7.48
C SER A 257 -0.79 25.50 7.19
N VAL A 258 0.29 25.00 6.59
CA VAL A 258 1.51 25.78 6.32
C VAL A 258 1.56 26.23 4.87
N PHE A 259 1.46 25.29 3.93
CA PHE A 259 1.34 25.58 2.51
C PHE A 259 -0.02 26.18 2.16
N LYS A 260 -1.07 25.82 2.91
CA LYS A 260 -2.45 26.28 2.73
C LYS A 260 -2.98 25.91 1.35
N ALA A 261 -2.89 24.62 1.01
CA ALA A 261 -3.48 24.09 -0.21
C ALA A 261 -4.99 24.35 -0.23
N ASP A 262 -5.53 24.70 -1.40
CA ASP A 262 -6.98 24.82 -1.61
C ASP A 262 -7.62 23.48 -2.05
N ALA A 263 -6.81 22.54 -2.55
CA ALA A 263 -7.22 21.20 -2.97
C ALA A 263 -6.03 20.23 -2.95
N LEU A 264 -6.31 18.94 -2.85
CA LEU A 264 -5.33 17.87 -2.98
C LEU A 264 -5.60 17.09 -4.27
N VAL A 265 -4.55 16.86 -5.07
CA VAL A 265 -4.61 15.99 -6.25
C VAL A 265 -3.70 14.79 -6.02
N HIS A 266 -4.29 13.62 -5.84
CA HIS A 266 -3.55 12.36 -5.80
C HIS A 266 -3.48 11.81 -7.22
N VAL A 267 -2.31 11.51 -7.74
CA VAL A 267 -2.14 11.05 -9.13
C VAL A 267 -1.72 9.60 -9.14
N GLY A 268 -2.58 8.74 -9.67
CA GLY A 268 -2.29 7.33 -9.90
C GLY A 268 -2.85 6.35 -8.86
N ARG A 269 -2.97 5.10 -9.30
CA ARG A 269 -3.42 3.96 -8.49
C ARG A 269 -2.23 3.34 -7.72
N HIS A 270 -2.27 3.21 -6.40
CA HIS A 270 -3.20 3.82 -5.43
C HIS A 270 -2.41 4.60 -4.37
N SER A 271 -3.08 5.52 -3.69
CA SER A 271 -2.52 6.23 -2.55
C SER A 271 -2.67 5.35 -1.32
N THR A 272 -1.93 5.65 -0.27
CA THR A 272 -1.92 4.80 0.94
C THR A 272 -2.80 5.34 2.04
N TYR A 273 -3.32 6.58 1.93
CA TYR A 273 -4.02 7.22 3.04
C TYR A 273 -5.43 6.68 3.23
N GLU A 274 -6.11 6.36 2.13
CA GLU A 274 -7.41 5.70 2.11
C GLU A 274 -7.34 4.29 2.73
N PHE A 275 -6.16 3.67 2.76
CA PHE A 275 -5.91 2.38 3.39
C PHE A 275 -5.32 2.47 4.80
N LEU A 276 -5.20 3.67 5.40
CA LEU A 276 -4.74 3.76 6.78
C LEU A 276 -5.70 3.04 7.75
N PRO A 277 -5.26 2.68 8.97
CA PRO A 277 -6.07 1.96 9.94
C PRO A 277 -7.46 2.52 10.21
N LYS A 278 -8.25 1.73 10.96
CA LYS A 278 -9.62 2.03 11.44
C LYS A 278 -10.73 1.70 10.42
N ARG A 279 -11.89 2.36 10.57
CA ARG A 279 -13.16 2.00 9.96
C ARG A 279 -13.10 1.89 8.44
N SER A 280 -13.73 0.85 7.90
CA SER A 280 -13.84 0.60 6.46
C SER A 280 -14.72 1.61 5.70
N ALA A 281 -15.68 2.25 6.38
CA ALA A 281 -16.52 3.32 5.85
C ALA A 281 -17.15 4.13 7.00
N GLY A 282 -17.74 5.29 6.69
CA GLY A 282 -18.39 6.13 7.71
C GLY A 282 -17.40 6.67 8.73
N LEU A 283 -16.36 7.34 8.22
CA LEU A 283 -15.24 7.77 9.03
C LEU A 283 -15.64 8.85 10.05
N SER A 284 -14.91 8.96 11.16
CA SER A 284 -14.92 10.13 12.05
C SER A 284 -13.56 10.79 12.16
N GLU A 285 -13.49 11.83 12.99
CA GLU A 285 -12.30 12.58 13.37
C GLU A 285 -11.12 11.74 13.91
N SER A 286 -11.33 10.50 14.36
CA SER A 286 -10.24 9.64 14.86
C SER A 286 -9.68 8.70 13.79
N ASP A 287 -10.27 8.67 12.60
CA ASP A 287 -9.79 7.82 11.51
C ASP A 287 -8.75 8.58 10.69
N TYR A 288 -7.60 7.96 10.47
CA TYR A 288 -6.48 8.58 9.76
C TYR A 288 -6.82 9.14 8.38
N PRO A 289 -7.64 8.48 7.52
CA PRO A 289 -7.99 9.07 6.24
C PRO A 289 -8.75 10.40 6.39
N SER A 290 -9.61 10.55 7.40
CA SER A 290 -10.29 11.82 7.70
C SER A 290 -9.32 12.89 8.16
N LEU A 291 -8.33 12.53 9.00
CA LEU A 291 -7.31 13.46 9.48
C LEU A 291 -6.42 13.95 8.33
N VAL A 292 -6.11 13.05 7.40
CA VAL A 292 -5.25 13.29 6.25
C VAL A 292 -5.96 14.11 5.17
N ALA A 293 -7.20 13.75 4.83
CA ALA A 293 -8.01 14.53 3.88
C ALA A 293 -8.37 15.90 4.47
N GLY A 294 -8.79 15.92 5.74
CA GLY A 294 -9.33 17.11 6.39
C GLY A 294 -10.52 17.66 5.62
N ASP A 295 -10.59 18.99 5.55
CA ASP A 295 -11.63 19.71 4.81
C ASP A 295 -11.22 20.05 3.36
N LEU A 296 -10.09 19.52 2.88
CA LEU A 296 -9.61 19.82 1.53
C LEU A 296 -10.36 18.99 0.49
N PRO A 297 -10.83 19.61 -0.61
CA PRO A 297 -11.31 18.88 -1.77
C PRO A 297 -10.22 17.92 -2.30
N GLY A 298 -10.50 16.62 -2.28
CA GLY A 298 -9.65 15.59 -2.87
C GLY A 298 -10.07 15.32 -4.32
N ILE A 299 -9.12 15.39 -5.25
CA ILE A 299 -9.30 15.08 -6.67
C ILE A 299 -8.36 13.93 -7.01
N TYR A 300 -8.85 12.95 -7.76
CA TYR A 300 -8.11 11.72 -7.96
C TYR A 300 -8.18 11.22 -9.41
N PRO A 301 -7.21 11.60 -10.27
CA PRO A 301 -6.92 10.90 -11.51
C PRO A 301 -6.61 9.42 -11.26
N TYR A 302 -7.48 8.54 -11.76
CA TYR A 302 -7.45 7.11 -11.44
C TYR A 302 -7.71 6.25 -12.68
N ILE A 303 -7.09 5.08 -12.74
CA ILE A 303 -7.23 4.19 -13.90
C ILE A 303 -8.62 3.53 -13.92
N VAL A 304 -9.26 3.50 -15.10
CA VAL A 304 -10.66 3.06 -15.25
C VAL A 304 -10.89 1.59 -14.88
N ASP A 305 -9.89 0.73 -15.05
CA ASP A 305 -9.94 -0.70 -14.69
C ASP A 305 -9.69 -0.97 -13.18
N GLY A 306 -9.32 0.07 -12.42
CA GLY A 306 -9.05 0.01 -10.98
C GLY A 306 -10.28 0.14 -10.08
N VAL A 307 -11.47 -0.28 -10.55
CA VAL A 307 -12.77 0.02 -9.91
C VAL A 307 -12.83 -0.38 -8.43
N GLY A 308 -12.30 -1.55 -8.08
CA GLY A 308 -12.37 -2.09 -6.72
C GLY A 308 -11.68 -1.19 -5.68
N GLU A 309 -10.44 -0.77 -5.96
CA GLU A 309 -9.67 0.11 -5.08
C GLU A 309 -10.14 1.57 -5.16
N GLY A 310 -10.59 2.02 -6.33
CA GLY A 310 -11.14 3.38 -6.49
C GLY A 310 -12.34 3.66 -5.58
N ILE A 311 -13.12 2.63 -5.20
CA ILE A 311 -14.20 2.77 -4.22
C ILE A 311 -13.66 3.13 -2.82
N GLN A 312 -12.48 2.64 -2.42
CA GLN A 312 -11.87 3.00 -1.14
C GLN A 312 -11.46 4.48 -1.13
N ALA A 313 -10.88 4.97 -2.23
CA ALA A 313 -10.56 6.39 -2.38
C ALA A 313 -11.81 7.29 -2.26
N LYS A 314 -12.95 6.87 -2.84
CA LYS A 314 -14.24 7.58 -2.65
C LYS A 314 -14.73 7.55 -1.21
N ARG A 315 -14.81 6.36 -0.59
CA ARG A 315 -15.48 6.16 0.71
C ARG A 315 -14.63 6.61 1.90
N ARG A 316 -13.32 6.47 1.80
CA ARG A 316 -12.37 6.75 2.89
C ARG A 316 -11.50 7.97 2.59
N GLY A 317 -11.11 8.17 1.33
CA GLY A 317 -10.35 9.35 0.92
C GLY A 317 -11.20 10.61 0.68
N LEU A 318 -12.53 10.46 0.60
CA LEU A 318 -13.47 11.53 0.23
C LEU A 318 -13.12 12.20 -1.11
N ALA A 319 -12.52 11.42 -2.02
CA ALA A 319 -11.99 11.94 -3.27
C ALA A 319 -13.01 11.92 -4.40
N VAL A 320 -12.97 12.96 -5.24
CA VAL A 320 -13.64 13.03 -6.54
C VAL A 320 -12.76 12.31 -7.55
N MET A 321 -13.21 11.16 -8.02
CA MET A 321 -12.49 10.37 -9.01
C MET A 321 -12.65 10.99 -10.41
N VAL A 322 -11.54 11.09 -11.13
CA VAL A 322 -11.48 11.54 -12.52
C VAL A 322 -10.80 10.44 -13.31
N ASP A 323 -11.61 9.52 -13.85
CA ASP A 323 -11.08 8.30 -14.43
C ASP A 323 -10.31 8.59 -15.73
N HIS A 324 -9.26 7.83 -15.98
CA HIS A 324 -8.46 7.87 -17.21
C HIS A 324 -8.34 6.49 -17.85
N LEU A 325 -8.05 6.50 -19.15
CA LEU A 325 -7.88 5.28 -19.93
C LEU A 325 -6.66 4.48 -19.44
N THR A 326 -6.73 3.17 -19.65
CA THR A 326 -5.57 2.30 -19.68
C THR A 326 -4.67 2.66 -20.87
N PRO A 327 -3.43 2.16 -20.92
CA PRO A 327 -2.70 2.02 -22.18
C PRO A 327 -3.51 1.15 -23.16
N PRO A 328 -3.29 1.29 -24.47
CA PRO A 328 -3.85 0.35 -25.44
C PRO A 328 -3.34 -1.07 -25.13
N LEU A 329 -4.22 -2.05 -25.19
CA LEU A 329 -3.87 -3.45 -25.03
C LEU A 329 -3.50 -4.05 -26.38
N ALA A 330 -2.48 -4.89 -26.40
CA ALA A 330 -2.09 -5.68 -27.56
C ALA A 330 -2.07 -7.16 -27.21
N ILE A 331 -2.32 -8.00 -28.22
CA ILE A 331 -2.11 -9.44 -28.18
C ILE A 331 -0.62 -9.69 -28.01
N THR A 332 -0.28 -10.61 -27.12
CA THR A 332 1.11 -11.00 -26.92
C THR A 332 1.58 -11.80 -28.12
N GLU A 333 2.57 -11.29 -28.86
CA GLU A 333 3.22 -12.06 -29.91
C GLU A 333 4.27 -12.99 -29.29
N LEU A 334 4.39 -14.23 -29.79
CA LEU A 334 5.55 -15.06 -29.47
C LEU A 334 6.76 -14.51 -30.21
N TYR A 335 7.84 -14.29 -29.47
CA TYR A 335 9.12 -13.81 -30.02
C TYR A 335 10.26 -14.75 -29.60
N ASP A 336 11.37 -14.66 -30.34
CA ASP A 336 12.61 -15.39 -30.09
C ASP A 336 12.38 -16.88 -29.76
N ASP A 337 12.85 -17.32 -28.59
CA ASP A 337 12.79 -18.71 -28.17
C ASP A 337 11.36 -19.26 -28.07
N LEU A 338 10.37 -18.44 -27.68
CA LEU A 338 8.97 -18.88 -27.61
C LEU A 338 8.39 -19.15 -29.00
N LEU A 339 8.77 -18.34 -30.00
CA LEU A 339 8.41 -18.58 -31.39
C LEU A 339 9.10 -19.85 -31.91
N GLU A 340 10.35 -20.09 -31.52
CA GLU A 340 11.06 -21.32 -31.86
C GLU A 340 10.39 -22.56 -31.22
N LEU A 341 9.90 -22.48 -29.97
CA LEU A 341 9.10 -23.57 -29.37
C LEU A 341 7.84 -23.86 -30.19
N ARG A 342 7.12 -22.81 -30.63
CA ARG A 342 5.93 -22.95 -31.47
C ARG A 342 6.25 -23.65 -32.80
N GLN A 343 7.34 -23.25 -33.45
CA GLN A 343 7.80 -23.86 -34.71
C GLN A 343 8.20 -25.33 -34.52
N LEU A 344 8.82 -25.68 -33.39
CA LEU A 344 9.17 -27.08 -33.07
C LEU A 344 7.93 -27.95 -32.88
N ILE A 345 6.89 -27.42 -32.24
CA ILE A 345 5.61 -28.12 -32.08
C ILE A 345 4.95 -28.35 -33.44
N GLU A 346 4.84 -27.30 -34.26
CA GLU A 346 4.27 -27.39 -35.60
C GLU A 346 5.06 -28.37 -36.49
N SER A 347 6.39 -28.36 -36.38
CA SER A 347 7.25 -29.32 -37.09
C SER A 347 7.02 -30.76 -36.62
N ALA A 348 6.81 -30.99 -35.33
CA ALA A 348 6.57 -32.33 -34.79
C ALA A 348 5.17 -32.87 -35.17
N GLU A 349 4.16 -32.01 -35.19
CA GLU A 349 2.78 -32.33 -35.59
C GLU A 349 2.68 -32.59 -37.11
N ALA A 350 3.40 -31.82 -37.92
CA ALA A 350 3.42 -31.96 -39.37
C ALA A 350 4.31 -33.12 -39.88
N ALA A 351 5.18 -33.67 -39.03
CA ALA A 351 6.11 -34.74 -39.40
C ALA A 351 5.38 -36.04 -39.79
N THR A 352 5.76 -36.59 -40.95
CA THR A 352 5.21 -37.85 -41.50
C THR A 352 6.02 -39.09 -41.10
N ASP A 353 7.17 -38.90 -40.47
CA ASP A 353 8.08 -39.96 -40.01
C ASP A 353 8.52 -39.74 -38.56
N ASP A 354 8.80 -40.84 -37.86
CA ASP A 354 9.10 -40.84 -36.43
C ASP A 354 10.46 -40.21 -36.11
N HIS A 355 11.40 -40.20 -37.07
CA HIS A 355 12.73 -39.63 -36.84
C HIS A 355 12.65 -38.11 -36.74
N THR A 356 12.01 -37.46 -37.71
CA THR A 356 11.79 -36.01 -37.73
C THR A 356 10.99 -35.55 -36.50
N ARG A 357 9.94 -36.30 -36.12
CA ARG A 357 9.15 -36.00 -34.91
C ARG A 357 10.00 -36.09 -33.64
N GLY A 358 10.76 -37.18 -33.49
CA GLY A 358 11.60 -37.39 -32.32
C GLY A 358 12.70 -36.32 -32.16
N GLU A 359 13.32 -35.89 -33.26
CA GLU A 359 14.31 -34.80 -33.21
C GLU A 359 13.70 -33.46 -32.79
N ALA A 360 12.51 -33.13 -33.29
CA ALA A 360 11.78 -31.93 -32.90
C ALA A 360 11.41 -31.96 -31.40
N VAL A 361 10.88 -33.08 -30.91
CA VAL A 361 10.52 -33.26 -29.49
C VAL A 361 11.74 -33.20 -28.57
N GLN A 362 12.87 -33.82 -28.95
CA GLN A 362 14.10 -33.73 -28.16
C GLN A 362 14.65 -32.31 -28.10
N THR A 363 14.57 -31.59 -29.21
CA THR A 363 14.99 -30.18 -29.28
C THR A 363 14.07 -29.30 -28.43
N LEU A 364 12.76 -29.56 -28.48
CA LEU A 364 11.75 -28.90 -27.65
C LEU A 364 12.05 -29.06 -26.16
N ARG A 365 12.29 -30.30 -25.68
CA ARG A 365 12.65 -30.55 -24.27
C ARG A 365 13.91 -29.80 -23.86
N ARG A 366 14.95 -29.83 -24.69
CA ARG A 366 16.22 -29.13 -24.40
C ARG A 366 16.02 -27.62 -24.28
N LYS A 367 15.18 -27.02 -25.13
CA LYS A 367 14.86 -25.59 -25.05
C LYS A 367 14.04 -25.26 -23.81
N ILE A 368 13.03 -26.05 -23.48
CA ILE A 368 12.25 -25.89 -22.23
C ILE A 368 13.19 -25.84 -21.02
N ASP A 369 14.15 -26.76 -20.94
CA ASP A 369 15.12 -26.80 -19.84
C ASP A 369 16.06 -25.58 -19.87
N THR A 370 16.54 -25.17 -21.05
CA THR A 370 17.44 -24.02 -21.20
C THR A 370 16.77 -22.70 -20.81
N MET A 371 15.48 -22.57 -21.11
CA MET A 371 14.67 -21.39 -20.78
C MET A 371 14.18 -21.40 -19.32
N GLY A 372 14.32 -22.52 -18.60
CA GLY A 372 13.81 -22.67 -17.24
C GLY A 372 12.28 -22.72 -17.16
N LEU A 373 11.59 -23.03 -18.27
CA LEU A 373 10.12 -23.05 -18.33
C LEU A 373 9.49 -24.28 -17.65
N ARG A 374 10.31 -25.19 -17.16
CA ARG A 374 9.87 -26.48 -16.64
C ARG A 374 8.91 -26.35 -15.46
N ASP A 375 9.22 -25.50 -14.49
CA ASP A 375 8.38 -25.30 -13.32
C ASP A 375 7.05 -24.64 -13.69
N GLU A 376 7.09 -23.68 -14.62
CA GLU A 376 5.91 -22.97 -15.11
C GLU A 376 4.98 -23.88 -15.91
N LEU A 377 5.53 -24.69 -16.82
CA LEU A 377 4.78 -25.70 -17.56
C LEU A 377 4.23 -26.78 -16.64
N THR A 378 5.01 -27.24 -15.65
CA THR A 378 4.50 -28.20 -14.65
C THR A 378 3.31 -27.61 -13.89
N ALA A 379 3.37 -26.33 -13.52
CA ALA A 379 2.27 -25.64 -12.85
C ALA A 379 1.07 -25.43 -13.77
N SER A 380 1.27 -25.12 -15.06
CA SER A 380 0.18 -24.96 -16.01
C SER A 380 -0.56 -26.27 -16.34
N MET A 381 0.10 -27.41 -16.11
CA MET A 381 -0.38 -28.78 -16.40
C MET A 381 -0.75 -29.56 -15.13
N ASP A 382 -0.85 -28.90 -13.97
CA ASP A 382 -0.93 -29.56 -12.66
C ASP A 382 -2.16 -30.47 -12.53
N GLU A 383 -3.30 -30.08 -13.12
CA GLU A 383 -4.51 -30.90 -13.10
C GLU A 383 -4.35 -32.18 -13.94
N GLU A 384 -3.80 -32.07 -15.14
CA GLU A 384 -3.57 -33.15 -16.09
C GLU A 384 -2.55 -34.17 -15.54
N LEU A 385 -1.46 -33.67 -14.95
CA LEU A 385 -0.43 -34.49 -14.31
C LEU A 385 -0.99 -35.25 -13.11
N LYS A 386 -1.82 -34.62 -12.28
CA LYS A 386 -2.49 -35.28 -11.15
C LYS A 386 -3.48 -36.35 -11.59
N VAL A 387 -4.27 -36.10 -12.63
CA VAL A 387 -5.23 -37.08 -13.18
C VAL A 387 -4.51 -38.33 -13.70
N ARG A 388 -3.35 -38.15 -14.34
CA ARG A 388 -2.55 -39.24 -14.89
C ARG A 388 -1.60 -39.88 -13.87
N GLY A 389 -1.33 -39.23 -12.75
CA GLY A 389 -0.42 -39.73 -11.70
C GLY A 389 1.05 -39.77 -12.14
N ILE A 390 1.46 -38.87 -13.03
CA ILE A 390 2.80 -38.83 -13.63
C ILE A 390 3.50 -37.50 -13.34
N GLY A 391 4.83 -37.49 -13.31
CA GLY A 391 5.63 -36.27 -13.25
C GLY A 391 5.94 -35.70 -14.64
N PHE A 392 6.51 -34.50 -14.70
CA PHE A 392 6.86 -33.85 -15.97
C PHE A 392 7.84 -34.68 -16.83
N ASP A 393 8.76 -35.42 -16.22
CA ASP A 393 9.70 -36.30 -16.94
C ASP A 393 9.02 -37.51 -17.59
N ASP A 394 7.87 -37.92 -17.07
CA ASP A 394 7.15 -39.12 -17.48
C ASP A 394 6.08 -38.84 -18.55
N ILE A 395 5.99 -37.58 -19.02
CA ILE A 395 5.05 -37.14 -20.04
C ILE A 395 5.44 -37.75 -21.40
N ASP A 396 4.46 -38.37 -22.09
CA ASP A 396 4.62 -38.86 -23.46
C ASP A 396 4.73 -37.72 -24.51
N GLU A 397 5.26 -38.01 -25.69
CA GLU A 397 5.52 -36.97 -26.71
C GLU A 397 4.24 -36.22 -27.12
N ALA A 398 3.10 -36.91 -27.20
CA ALA A 398 1.84 -36.31 -27.64
C ALA A 398 1.28 -35.35 -26.60
N LEU A 399 1.33 -35.73 -25.32
CA LEU A 399 0.94 -34.87 -24.21
C LEU A 399 1.88 -33.68 -24.08
N LEU A 400 3.20 -33.86 -24.26
CA LEU A 400 4.15 -32.75 -24.21
C LEU A 400 3.85 -31.71 -25.30
N LEU A 401 3.66 -32.16 -26.55
CA LEU A 401 3.37 -31.25 -27.66
C LEU A 401 2.06 -30.49 -27.44
N HIS A 402 1.01 -31.20 -26.99
CA HIS A 402 -0.30 -30.62 -26.74
C HIS A 402 -0.24 -29.52 -25.67
N GLU A 403 0.40 -29.80 -24.54
CA GLU A 403 0.37 -28.94 -23.37
C GLU A 403 1.31 -27.74 -23.49
N VAL A 404 2.49 -27.94 -24.08
CA VAL A 404 3.36 -26.81 -24.42
C VAL A 404 2.70 -25.96 -25.52
N GLY A 405 2.02 -26.57 -26.48
CA GLY A 405 1.24 -25.86 -27.50
C GLY A 405 0.11 -25.03 -26.87
N HIS A 406 -0.63 -25.61 -25.94
CA HIS A 406 -1.70 -24.94 -25.20
C HIS A 406 -1.17 -23.79 -24.33
N TYR A 407 -0.05 -23.99 -23.65
CA TYR A 407 0.63 -22.95 -22.89
C TYR A 407 1.04 -21.76 -23.77
N LEU A 408 1.64 -22.02 -24.93
CA LEU A 408 2.02 -20.97 -25.88
C LEU A 408 0.80 -20.24 -26.47
N THR A 409 -0.27 -20.97 -26.79
CA THR A 409 -1.53 -20.36 -27.25
C THR A 409 -2.12 -19.45 -26.16
N LYS A 410 -2.15 -19.90 -24.90
CA LYS A 410 -2.63 -19.10 -23.78
C LYS A 410 -1.82 -17.82 -23.61
N LEU A 411 -0.49 -17.91 -23.71
CA LEU A 411 0.37 -16.73 -23.70
C LEU A 411 0.03 -15.77 -24.84
N GLN A 412 -0.26 -16.27 -26.04
CA GLN A 412 -0.65 -15.42 -27.18
C GLN A 412 -2.01 -14.77 -26.98
N GLU A 413 -2.96 -15.47 -26.38
CA GLU A 413 -4.30 -14.97 -26.09
C GLU A 413 -4.32 -13.96 -24.92
N ASP A 414 -3.22 -13.83 -24.17
CA ASP A 414 -3.09 -12.83 -23.12
C ASP A 414 -2.84 -11.43 -23.70
N PHE A 415 -3.61 -10.45 -23.22
CA PHE A 415 -3.49 -9.05 -23.59
C PHE A 415 -2.54 -8.31 -22.65
N MET A 416 -1.56 -7.58 -23.22
CA MET A 416 -0.63 -6.75 -22.46
C MET A 416 -0.78 -5.25 -22.77
N PRO A 417 -0.66 -4.37 -21.77
CA PRO A 417 -0.63 -2.93 -22.00
C PRO A 417 0.63 -2.51 -22.76
N LEU A 418 0.45 -1.79 -23.87
CA LEU A 418 1.56 -1.21 -24.64
C LEU A 418 1.95 0.15 -24.07
N GLY A 419 2.98 0.13 -23.23
CA GLY A 419 3.56 1.33 -22.62
C GLY A 419 2.68 1.90 -21.51
N LEU A 420 2.71 3.22 -21.35
CA LEU A 420 2.03 3.92 -20.26
C LEU A 420 1.10 5.00 -20.79
N HIS A 421 -0.06 5.17 -20.17
CA HIS A 421 -0.97 6.26 -20.48
C HIS A 421 -0.40 7.59 -19.97
N VAL A 422 -0.72 8.70 -20.65
CA VAL A 422 -0.46 10.06 -20.13
C VAL A 422 -1.81 10.72 -19.91
N PHE A 423 -2.09 11.11 -18.66
CA PHE A 423 -3.38 11.67 -18.29
C PHE A 423 -3.73 12.90 -19.15
N GLY A 424 -4.92 12.87 -19.76
CA GLY A 424 -5.42 13.95 -20.63
C GLY A 424 -4.93 13.90 -22.07
N ARG A 425 -4.07 12.93 -22.45
CA ARG A 425 -3.71 12.68 -23.86
C ARG A 425 -4.55 11.53 -24.42
N GLY A 426 -5.22 11.77 -25.54
CA GLY A 426 -5.86 10.69 -26.31
C GLY A 426 -4.82 9.73 -26.90
N TRP A 427 -5.23 8.50 -27.19
CA TRP A 427 -4.39 7.52 -27.89
C TRP A 427 -4.03 8.01 -29.30
N SER A 428 -2.87 7.58 -29.80
CA SER A 428 -2.53 7.73 -31.22
C SER A 428 -3.46 6.86 -32.07
N ARG A 429 -3.50 7.10 -33.39
CA ARG A 429 -4.27 6.25 -34.31
C ARG A 429 -3.82 4.80 -34.25
N ASP A 430 -2.52 4.55 -34.28
CA ASP A 430 -1.95 3.20 -34.18
C ASP A 430 -2.38 2.50 -32.88
N ALA A 431 -2.37 3.22 -31.75
CA ALA A 431 -2.83 2.69 -30.46
C ALA A 431 -4.34 2.36 -30.45
N ILE A 432 -5.16 3.19 -31.09
CA ILE A 432 -6.59 2.91 -31.28
C ILE A 432 -6.76 1.66 -32.13
N ASP A 433 -6.05 1.55 -33.26
CA ASP A 433 -6.14 0.41 -34.16
C ASP A 433 -5.70 -0.90 -33.46
N THR A 434 -4.64 -0.84 -32.64
CA THR A 434 -4.19 -1.97 -31.82
C THR A 434 -5.28 -2.40 -30.82
N MET A 435 -5.82 -1.46 -30.03
CA MET A 435 -6.89 -1.78 -29.08
C MET A 435 -8.13 -2.35 -29.80
N MET A 436 -8.51 -1.78 -30.95
CA MET A 436 -9.66 -2.24 -31.72
C MET A 436 -9.48 -3.66 -32.25
N LYS A 437 -8.27 -4.03 -32.69
CA LYS A 437 -7.97 -5.43 -33.05
C LYS A 437 -8.12 -6.35 -31.84
N SER A 438 -7.50 -5.98 -30.72
CA SER A 438 -7.59 -6.74 -29.47
C SER A 438 -9.02 -6.85 -28.89
N MET A 439 -9.94 -5.95 -29.23
CA MET A 439 -11.35 -6.07 -28.83
C MET A 439 -12.19 -6.95 -29.77
N LEU A 440 -11.71 -7.20 -30.99
CA LEU A 440 -12.42 -7.96 -32.02
C LEU A 440 -11.98 -9.43 -32.07
N ASP A 441 -10.74 -9.70 -31.66
CA ASP A 441 -10.21 -11.05 -31.40
C ASP A 441 -10.76 -11.57 -30.06
#